data_AF-A0A9P9H0Q2-F1
#
_entry.id   AF-A0A9P9H0Q2-F1
#
_cell.length_a   1.000
_cell.length_b   1.000
_cell.length_c   1.000
_cell.angle_alpha   90.00
_cell.angle_beta   90.00
_cell.angle_gamma   90.00
#
_symmetry.space_group_name_H-M   'P 1'
#
loop_
_entity.id
_entity.type
_entity.pdbx_description
1 polymer ?
#
loop_
_entity_poly.entity_id
_entity_poly.type
_entity_poly.pdbx_seq_one_letter_code
_entity_poly.pdbx_strand_id
1 'polypeptide(L)'
;MAPPVEAAVILLNSLGLGGFVPVLRPLYHYLTSLGINPLSLVAVLVAIWSMWKATTRCLMVTVDISSGDLVGAVQDLLTARGITGYNMVATLGGKSQTHGDEKLGELVTFSWWSTCRMVFYPLSAVWLRESGTILKVQAKKSTEYFNDATADRLVYSLSCFGYSAEPIRKVLRASMDNSLEYKSDKIAIWLPTSQSTPRWQRKSLRASRDAKTLAIDPQDRP
;
A
#
# COMPACT_ATOMS: atom_id res chain seq x y z
N MET A 1 10.19 -28.17 30.90
CA MET A 1 10.93 -26.90 30.78
C MET A 1 11.80 -27.00 29.53
N ALA A 2 11.63 -26.12 28.54
CA ALA A 2 12.51 -26.10 27.38
C ALA A 2 13.93 -25.69 27.82
N PRO A 3 15.00 -26.33 27.32
CA PRO A 3 16.36 -25.93 27.65
C PRO A 3 16.59 -24.45 27.29
N PRO A 4 17.39 -23.71 28.07
CA PRO A 4 17.57 -22.25 27.93
C PRO A 4 18.03 -21.82 26.52
N VAL A 5 18.71 -22.71 25.81
CA VAL A 5 19.14 -22.53 24.42
C VAL A 5 17.94 -22.49 23.45
N GLU A 6 16.95 -23.36 23.62
CA GLU A 6 15.76 -23.38 22.76
C GLU A 6 14.91 -22.13 22.95
N ALA A 7 14.76 -21.65 24.19
CA ALA A 7 14.06 -20.40 24.48
C ALA A 7 14.75 -19.19 23.82
N ALA A 8 16.09 -19.14 23.85
CA ALA A 8 16.87 -18.09 23.18
C ALA A 8 16.74 -18.15 21.64
N VAL A 9 16.73 -19.36 21.06
CA VAL A 9 16.54 -19.57 19.62
C VAL A 9 15.14 -19.13 19.18
N ILE A 10 14.11 -19.48 19.94
CA ILE A 10 12.73 -19.06 19.67
C ILE A 10 12.61 -17.52 19.75
N LEU A 11 13.21 -16.90 20.78
CA LEU A 11 13.24 -15.44 20.93
C LEU A 11 13.96 -14.76 19.75
N LEU A 12 15.13 -15.26 19.34
CA LEU A 12 15.87 -14.69 18.21
C LEU A 12 15.13 -14.84 16.89
N ASN A 13 14.51 -16.00 16.64
CA ASN A 13 13.69 -16.23 15.45
C ASN A 13 12.47 -15.30 15.42
N SER A 14 11.76 -15.14 16.54
CA SER A 14 10.61 -14.22 16.63
C SER A 14 11.00 -12.75 16.45
N LEU A 15 12.24 -12.37 16.76
CA LEU A 15 12.78 -11.03 16.57
C LEU A 15 13.38 -10.78 15.17
N GLY A 16 13.35 -11.79 14.30
CA GLY A 16 13.96 -11.73 12.95
C GLY A 16 15.48 -11.85 12.95
N LEU A 17 16.08 -12.21 14.08
CA LEU A 17 17.52 -12.43 14.27
C LEU A 17 17.90 -13.92 14.09
N GLY A 18 17.10 -14.69 13.37
CA GLY A 18 17.31 -16.12 13.16
C GLY A 18 18.66 -16.47 12.53
N GLY A 19 19.25 -15.54 11.77
CA GLY A 19 20.61 -15.69 11.23
C GLY A 19 21.72 -15.79 12.27
N PHE A 20 21.47 -15.40 13.53
CA PHE A 20 22.42 -15.52 14.62
C PHE A 20 22.35 -16.88 15.34
N VAL A 21 21.31 -17.68 15.10
CA VAL A 21 21.11 -19.01 15.70
C VAL A 21 22.27 -19.99 15.42
N PRO A 22 22.81 -20.10 14.19
CA PRO A 22 23.95 -20.99 13.90
C PRO A 22 25.23 -20.58 14.63
N VAL A 23 25.40 -19.27 14.87
CA VAL A 23 26.57 -18.69 15.54
C VAL A 23 26.48 -18.88 17.05
N LEU A 24 25.26 -18.89 17.61
CA LEU A 24 25.02 -19.00 19.05
C LEU A 24 25.31 -20.37 19.64
N ARG A 25 25.06 -21.45 18.90
CA ARG A 25 25.26 -22.82 19.40
C ARG A 25 26.72 -23.13 19.77
N PRO A 26 27.74 -22.82 18.94
CA PRO A 26 29.14 -22.98 19.31
C PRO A 26 29.60 -21.92 20.33
N LEU A 27 29.12 -20.68 20.24
CA LEU A 27 29.43 -19.63 21.22
C LEU A 27 28.93 -19.96 22.62
N TYR A 28 27.79 -20.63 22.75
CA TYR A 28 27.23 -21.04 24.04
C TYR A 28 28.20 -21.95 24.79
N HIS A 29 28.73 -22.99 24.12
CA HIS A 29 29.70 -23.91 24.72
C HIS A 29 31.03 -23.24 25.09
N TYR A 30 31.50 -22.33 24.24
CA TYR A 30 32.73 -21.57 24.48
C TYR A 30 32.59 -20.56 25.63
N LEU A 31 31.45 -19.88 25.74
CA LEU A 31 31.18 -18.94 26.82
C LEU A 31 31.00 -19.65 28.17
N THR A 32 30.32 -20.81 28.17
CA THR A 32 30.19 -21.61 29.40
C THR A 32 31.52 -22.18 29.88
N SER A 33 32.47 -22.50 29.00
CA SER A 33 33.81 -22.94 29.42
C SER A 33 34.67 -21.80 29.98
N LEU A 34 34.38 -20.55 29.59
CA LEU A 34 34.98 -19.32 30.14
C LEU A 34 34.28 -18.80 31.40
N GLY A 35 33.23 -19.48 31.89
CA GLY A 35 32.46 -19.06 33.07
C GLY A 35 31.52 -17.86 32.83
N ILE A 36 31.32 -17.46 31.57
CA ILE A 36 30.43 -16.35 31.19
C ILE A 36 29.04 -16.91 30.93
N ASN A 37 28.01 -16.30 31.53
CA ASN A 37 26.63 -16.74 31.32
C ASN A 37 26.13 -16.35 29.91
N PRO A 38 25.93 -17.30 28.98
CA PRO A 38 25.53 -17.01 27.60
C PRO A 38 24.13 -16.38 27.48
N LEU A 39 23.25 -16.58 28.47
CA LEU A 39 21.94 -15.91 28.52
C LEU A 39 22.08 -14.40 28.70
N SER A 40 23.09 -13.94 29.44
CA SER A 40 23.35 -12.50 29.61
C SER A 40 23.72 -11.85 28.28
N LEU A 41 24.50 -12.54 27.45
CA LEU A 41 24.93 -12.05 26.13
C LEU A 41 23.75 -12.01 25.14
N VAL A 42 22.87 -13.02 25.16
CA VAL A 42 21.61 -12.98 24.40
C VAL A 42 20.72 -11.83 24.86
N ALA A 43 20.57 -11.63 26.17
CA ALA A 43 19.78 -10.52 26.71
C ALA A 43 20.35 -9.16 26.29
N VAL A 44 21.67 -8.99 26.29
CA VAL A 44 22.35 -7.77 25.81
C VAL A 44 22.10 -7.56 24.32
N LEU A 45 22.22 -8.59 23.48
CA LEU A 45 21.94 -8.48 22.04
C LEU A 45 20.47 -8.12 21.78
N VAL A 46 19.54 -8.74 22.49
CA VAL A 46 18.11 -8.43 22.40
C VAL A 46 17.83 -7.01 22.87
N ALA A 47 18.48 -6.56 23.95
CA ALA A 47 18.35 -5.19 24.46
C ALA A 47 18.88 -4.17 23.46
N ILE A 48 20.08 -4.37 22.89
CA ILE A 48 20.66 -3.49 21.87
C ILE A 48 19.77 -3.45 20.62
N TRP A 49 19.29 -4.60 20.16
CA TRP A 49 18.37 -4.67 19.02
C TRP A 49 17.05 -3.95 19.28
N SER A 50 16.50 -4.12 20.48
CA SER A 50 15.25 -3.47 20.88
C SER A 50 15.42 -1.96 21.03
N MET A 51 16.53 -1.51 21.63
CA MET A 51 16.90 -0.09 21.68
C MET A 51 17.05 0.47 20.28
N TRP A 52 17.81 -0.19 19.40
CA TRP A 52 17.97 0.23 18.00
C TRP A 52 16.63 0.35 17.28
N LYS A 53 15.72 -0.61 17.46
CA LYS A 53 14.36 -0.59 16.88
C LYS A 53 13.50 0.53 17.46
N ALA A 54 13.65 0.85 18.75
CA ALA A 54 12.96 1.97 19.38
C ALA A 54 13.51 3.31 18.89
N THR A 55 14.83 3.48 18.85
CA THR A 55 15.49 4.69 18.36
C THR A 55 15.15 4.96 16.90
N THR A 56 15.19 3.94 16.04
CA THR A 56 14.79 4.09 14.63
C THR A 56 13.32 4.47 14.47
N ARG A 57 12.40 3.96 15.31
CA ARG A 57 11.01 4.44 15.34
C ARG A 57 10.90 5.90 15.76
N CYS A 58 11.69 6.34 16.75
CA CYS A 58 11.69 7.75 17.17
C CYS A 58 12.27 8.69 16.10
N LEU A 59 13.16 8.20 15.23
CA LEU A 59 13.77 8.96 14.15
C LEU A 59 12.97 8.93 12.84
N MET A 60 11.90 8.13 12.78
CA MET A 60 11.08 7.97 11.59
C MET A 60 9.65 8.46 11.82
N VAL A 61 9.19 9.34 10.95
CA VAL A 61 7.75 9.66 10.84
C VAL A 61 7.09 8.56 10.03
N THR A 62 5.96 8.04 10.51
CA THR A 62 5.16 7.02 9.82
C THR A 62 3.74 7.54 9.61
N VAL A 63 3.20 7.33 8.41
CA VAL A 63 1.83 7.67 8.01
C VAL A 63 1.14 6.38 7.58
N ASP A 64 0.05 6.05 8.27
CA ASP A 64 -0.79 4.90 7.94
C ASP A 64 -1.91 5.32 6.99
N ILE A 65 -2.11 4.51 5.94
CA ILE A 65 -3.06 4.73 4.85
C ILE A 65 -4.02 3.55 4.83
N SER A 66 -5.16 3.74 5.47
CA SER A 66 -6.19 2.71 5.66
C SER A 66 -7.16 2.59 4.48
N SER A 67 -7.54 3.71 3.83
CA SER A 67 -8.52 3.65 2.75
C SER A 67 -8.52 4.83 1.76
N GLY A 68 -9.24 4.65 0.64
CA GLY A 68 -9.46 5.67 -0.40
C GLY A 68 -8.44 5.70 -1.53
N ASP A 69 -8.44 6.82 -2.28
CA ASP A 69 -7.59 7.05 -3.45
C ASP A 69 -6.09 7.06 -3.13
N LEU A 70 -5.72 7.33 -1.86
CA LEU A 70 -4.35 7.26 -1.37
C LEU A 70 -3.77 5.84 -1.45
N VAL A 71 -4.58 4.81 -1.28
CA VAL A 71 -4.16 3.40 -1.45
C VAL A 71 -3.77 3.15 -2.91
N GLY A 72 -4.55 3.66 -3.85
CA GLY A 72 -4.26 3.60 -5.29
C GLY A 72 -2.96 4.32 -5.63
N ALA A 73 -2.74 5.52 -5.07
CA ALA A 73 -1.51 6.27 -5.26
C ALA A 73 -0.26 5.52 -4.78
N VAL A 74 -0.34 4.78 -3.67
CA VAL A 74 0.79 3.95 -3.22
C VAL A 74 1.01 2.76 -4.17
N GLN A 75 -0.07 2.12 -4.61
CA GLN A 75 0.01 1.01 -5.57
C GLN A 75 0.61 1.42 -6.91
N ASP A 76 0.24 2.60 -7.41
CA ASP A 76 0.81 3.18 -8.63
C ASP A 76 2.29 3.52 -8.45
N LEU A 77 2.69 4.06 -7.30
CA LEU A 77 4.09 4.30 -6.95
C LEU A 77 4.91 3.01 -6.98
N LEU A 78 4.42 1.95 -6.33
CA LEU A 78 5.08 0.64 -6.28
C LEU A 78 5.19 0.01 -7.69
N THR A 79 4.14 0.15 -8.50
CA THR A 79 4.09 -0.36 -9.87
C THR A 79 5.03 0.41 -10.80
N ALA A 80 5.03 1.74 -10.73
CA ALA A 80 5.91 2.60 -11.52
C ALA A 80 7.40 2.34 -11.23
N ARG A 81 7.71 1.94 -9.99
CA ARG A 81 9.07 1.59 -9.57
C ARG A 81 9.43 0.12 -9.76
N GLY A 82 8.52 -0.70 -10.28
CA GLY A 82 8.77 -2.13 -10.54
C GLY A 82 9.17 -2.91 -9.28
N ILE A 83 8.63 -2.52 -8.12
CA ILE A 83 9.04 -3.11 -6.85
C ILE A 83 8.55 -4.57 -6.76
N THR A 84 9.50 -5.48 -6.54
CA THR A 84 9.26 -6.92 -6.37
C THR A 84 9.96 -7.45 -5.11
N GLY A 85 9.50 -8.58 -4.59
CA GLY A 85 10.04 -9.16 -3.36
C GLY A 85 9.58 -10.59 -3.09
N TYR A 86 10.04 -11.17 -1.98
CA TYR A 86 9.79 -12.57 -1.61
C TYR A 86 8.40 -12.84 -1.04
N ASN A 87 7.66 -11.80 -0.63
CA ASN A 87 6.30 -11.91 -0.10
C ASN A 87 5.39 -10.93 -0.83
N MET A 88 4.68 -11.40 -1.85
CA MET A 88 3.84 -10.61 -2.74
C MET A 88 2.39 -11.09 -2.69
N VAL A 89 1.44 -10.16 -2.80
CA VAL A 89 0.04 -10.45 -3.06
C VAL A 89 -0.29 -10.08 -4.49
N ALA A 90 -0.85 -11.03 -5.22
CA ALA A 90 -1.42 -10.77 -6.52
C ALA A 90 -2.81 -10.16 -6.35
N THR A 91 -3.06 -9.07 -7.06
CA THR A 91 -4.38 -8.45 -7.17
C THR A 91 -4.79 -8.47 -8.62
N LEU A 92 -6.06 -8.80 -8.86
CA LEU A 92 -6.64 -8.76 -10.19
C LEU A 92 -7.29 -7.39 -10.37
N GLY A 93 -6.62 -6.51 -11.11
CA GLY A 93 -7.20 -5.24 -11.54
C GLY A 93 -7.88 -5.45 -12.89
N GLY A 94 -9.18 -5.16 -12.99
CA GLY A 94 -9.81 -5.01 -14.30
C GLY A 94 -9.26 -3.76 -14.98
N LYS A 95 -8.75 -3.86 -16.22
CA LYS A 95 -8.72 -2.66 -17.07
C LYS A 95 -10.19 -2.32 -17.32
N SER A 96 -10.66 -1.20 -16.78
CA SER A 96 -11.90 -0.59 -17.28
C SER A 96 -11.60 -0.09 -18.69
N GLN A 97 -11.60 -0.98 -19.68
CA GLN A 97 -11.94 -0.58 -21.04
C GLN A 97 -13.43 -0.23 -21.00
N THR A 98 -13.70 1.05 -20.78
CA THR A 98 -14.74 1.92 -21.36
C THR A 98 -15.97 1.30 -22.08
N HIS A 99 -16.51 0.16 -21.64
CA HIS A 99 -17.76 -0.43 -22.13
C HIS A 99 -18.54 -1.19 -21.04
N GLY A 100 -18.47 -0.71 -19.80
CA GLY A 100 -19.32 -1.20 -18.71
C GLY A 100 -20.52 -0.27 -18.52
N ASP A 101 -21.68 -0.66 -19.01
CA ASP A 101 -22.97 -0.06 -18.65
C ASP A 101 -23.18 -0.34 -17.14
N GLU A 102 -22.95 0.67 -16.29
CA GLU A 102 -23.21 0.57 -14.85
C GLU A 102 -24.72 0.48 -14.60
N LYS A 103 -25.29 -0.71 -14.75
CA LYS A 103 -26.57 -1.07 -14.13
C LYS A 103 -26.29 -1.51 -12.71
N LEU A 104 -26.73 -0.70 -11.76
CA LEU A 104 -26.77 -1.06 -10.34
C LEU A 104 -27.66 -2.29 -10.14
N GLY A 105 -27.10 -3.36 -9.58
CA GLY A 105 -27.87 -4.45 -8.97
C GLY A 105 -27.93 -5.79 -9.71
N GLU A 106 -27.25 -5.96 -10.84
CA GLU A 106 -27.27 -7.23 -11.58
C GLU A 106 -25.87 -7.86 -11.67
N LEU A 107 -25.84 -9.20 -11.60
CA LEU A 107 -24.66 -10.05 -11.66
C LEU A 107 -23.58 -9.46 -12.58
N VAL A 108 -22.37 -9.29 -12.04
CA VAL A 108 -21.18 -8.93 -12.84
C VAL A 108 -20.95 -10.05 -13.85
N THR A 109 -21.50 -9.89 -15.06
CA THR A 109 -21.26 -10.79 -16.18
C THR A 109 -19.90 -10.41 -16.77
N PHE A 110 -18.93 -11.30 -16.59
CA PHE A 110 -17.62 -11.16 -17.21
C PHE A 110 -17.78 -11.35 -18.72
N SER A 111 -17.63 -10.27 -19.50
CA SER A 111 -17.57 -10.39 -20.96
C SER A 111 -16.21 -10.97 -21.39
N TRP A 112 -16.19 -11.78 -22.45
CA TRP A 112 -14.96 -12.37 -23.03
C TRP A 112 -13.92 -11.35 -23.51
N TRP A 113 -14.25 -10.06 -23.48
CA TRP A 113 -13.39 -8.96 -23.90
C TRP A 113 -12.73 -8.22 -22.72
N SER A 114 -13.00 -8.65 -21.48
CA SER A 114 -12.39 -8.04 -20.30
C SER A 114 -10.89 -8.31 -20.25
N THR A 115 -10.08 -7.26 -20.39
CA THR A 115 -8.62 -7.36 -20.21
C THR A 115 -8.32 -7.31 -18.71
N CYS A 116 -8.03 -8.47 -18.11
CA CYS A 116 -7.57 -8.53 -16.72
C CYS A 116 -6.07 -8.22 -16.66
N ARG A 117 -5.67 -7.31 -15.75
CA ARG A 117 -4.25 -7.08 -15.42
C ARG A 117 -4.00 -7.64 -14.02
N MET A 118 -3.12 -8.64 -13.95
CA MET A 118 -2.59 -9.10 -12.66
C MET A 118 -1.46 -8.16 -12.24
N VAL A 119 -1.57 -7.60 -11.04
CA VAL A 119 -0.55 -6.71 -10.45
C VAL A 119 -0.13 -7.28 -9.10
N PHE A 120 1.17 -7.30 -8.84
CA PHE A 120 1.75 -7.87 -7.63
C PHE A 120 2.22 -6.75 -6.70
N TYR A 121 1.81 -6.81 -5.43
CA TYR A 121 2.23 -5.85 -4.40
C TYR A 121 2.98 -6.54 -3.26
N PRO A 122 4.11 -5.98 -2.79
CA PRO A 122 4.86 -6.54 -1.68
C PRO A 122 4.12 -6.37 -0.34
N LEU A 123 3.99 -7.46 0.41
CA LEU A 123 3.54 -7.47 1.81
C LEU A 123 4.68 -7.22 2.80
N SER A 124 5.91 -7.52 2.41
CA SER A 124 7.08 -7.18 3.21
C SER A 124 7.37 -5.68 3.16
N ALA A 125 8.04 -5.17 4.19
CA ALA A 125 8.56 -3.80 4.14
C ALA A 125 9.59 -3.66 3.01
N VAL A 126 9.39 -2.65 2.17
CA VAL A 126 10.29 -2.30 1.08
C VAL A 126 10.83 -0.90 1.28
N TRP A 127 12.09 -0.69 0.91
CA TRP A 127 12.75 0.61 0.92
C TRP A 127 12.83 1.14 -0.50
N LEU A 128 12.43 2.39 -0.69
CA LEU A 128 12.47 3.08 -1.97
C LEU A 128 13.02 4.49 -1.79
N ARG A 129 13.65 5.02 -2.83
CA ARG A 129 14.20 6.38 -2.84
C ARG A 129 13.41 7.24 -3.79
N GLU A 130 12.80 8.31 -3.26
CA GLU A 130 12.00 9.26 -4.04
C GLU A 130 12.37 10.69 -3.71
N SER A 131 12.60 11.50 -4.75
CA SER A 131 12.94 12.92 -4.59
C SER A 131 14.05 13.18 -3.54
N GLY A 132 15.07 12.30 -3.51
CA GLY A 132 16.19 12.38 -2.56
C GLY A 132 15.91 11.81 -1.17
N THR A 133 14.67 11.41 -0.85
CA THR A 133 14.26 10.87 0.45
C THR A 133 14.19 9.35 0.41
N ILE A 134 14.66 8.68 1.48
CA ILE A 134 14.49 7.24 1.66
C ILE A 134 13.16 7.00 2.39
N LEU A 135 12.28 6.25 1.72
CA LEU A 135 10.97 5.86 2.21
C LEU A 135 10.95 4.37 2.45
N LYS A 136 10.33 3.97 3.56
CA LYS A 136 9.94 2.61 3.85
C LYS A 136 8.45 2.48 3.58
N VAL A 137 8.06 1.55 2.72
CA VAL A 137 6.65 1.20 2.49
C VAL A 137 6.41 -0.17 3.07
N GLN A 138 5.38 -0.33 3.88
CA GLN A 138 4.97 -1.61 4.43
C GLN A 138 3.50 -1.83 4.15
N ALA A 139 3.15 -2.93 3.49
CA ALA A 139 1.76 -3.31 3.31
C ALA A 139 1.34 -4.30 4.41
N LYS A 140 0.07 -4.22 4.78
CA LYS A 140 -0.57 -5.15 5.71
C LYS A 140 -1.92 -5.55 5.13
N LYS A 141 -2.24 -6.84 5.22
CA LYS A 141 -3.58 -7.33 4.93
C LYS A 141 -4.49 -7.01 6.11
N SER A 142 -5.57 -6.27 5.86
CA SER A 142 -6.62 -5.96 6.82
C SER A 142 -7.93 -6.56 6.31
N THR A 143 -8.65 -7.26 7.17
CA THR A 143 -9.97 -7.79 6.85
C THR A 143 -10.99 -6.83 7.45
N GLU A 144 -11.74 -6.14 6.60
CA GLU A 144 -12.81 -5.23 7.02
C GLU A 144 -14.17 -5.84 6.68
N TYR A 145 -15.14 -5.61 7.57
CA TYR A 145 -16.53 -5.99 7.35
C TYR A 145 -17.23 -4.84 6.63
N PHE A 146 -17.68 -5.09 5.40
CA PHE A 146 -18.47 -4.13 4.64
C PHE A 146 -19.73 -4.83 4.15
N ASN A 147 -20.90 -4.40 4.64
CA ASN A 147 -22.22 -4.96 4.27
C ASN A 147 -22.25 -6.50 4.26
N ASP A 148 -21.94 -7.13 5.40
CA ASP A 148 -21.92 -8.59 5.61
C ASP A 148 -20.95 -9.41 4.73
N ALA A 149 -20.22 -8.77 3.83
CA ALA A 149 -19.13 -9.38 3.08
C ALA A 149 -17.79 -9.09 3.76
N THR A 150 -16.97 -10.12 3.91
CA THR A 150 -15.57 -9.99 4.31
C THR A 150 -14.75 -9.67 3.08
N ALA A 151 -14.20 -8.46 3.03
CA ALA A 151 -13.30 -8.04 1.96
C ALA A 151 -11.89 -7.86 2.53
N ASP A 152 -10.97 -8.68 2.03
CA ASP A 152 -9.56 -8.52 2.34
C ASP A 152 -9.00 -7.31 1.58
N ARG A 153 -8.46 -6.34 2.32
CA ARG A 153 -7.87 -5.11 1.78
C ARG A 153 -6.40 -4.99 2.14
N LEU A 154 -5.63 -4.35 1.26
CA LEU A 154 -4.27 -3.90 1.56
C LEU A 154 -4.30 -2.50 2.18
N VAL A 155 -3.72 -2.40 3.38
CA VAL A 155 -3.43 -1.15 4.10
C VAL A 155 -1.93 -0.90 3.97
N TYR A 156 -1.54 0.35 3.75
CA TYR A 156 -0.13 0.72 3.57
C TYR A 156 0.32 1.65 4.68
N SER A 157 1.57 1.49 5.12
CA SER A 157 2.26 2.42 6.01
C SER A 157 3.49 2.94 5.28
N LEU A 158 3.63 4.26 5.18
CA LEU A 158 4.85 4.91 4.68
C LEU A 158 5.62 5.53 5.83
N SER A 159 6.93 5.27 5.89
CA SER A 159 7.82 5.89 6.86
C SER A 159 8.98 6.59 6.16
N CYS A 160 9.41 7.74 6.67
CA CYS A 160 10.63 8.42 6.27
C CYS A 160 11.47 8.81 7.49
N PHE A 161 12.79 8.93 7.32
CA PHE A 161 13.65 9.50 8.35
C PHE A 161 13.42 11.01 8.49
N GLY A 162 13.49 11.51 9.71
CA GLY A 162 13.31 12.92 10.05
C GLY A 162 12.00 13.18 10.82
N TYR A 163 11.75 14.46 11.11
CA TYR A 163 10.63 14.90 11.96
C TYR A 163 9.41 15.42 11.18
N SER A 164 9.44 15.36 9.84
CA SER A 164 8.38 15.92 9.00
C SER A 164 7.75 14.86 8.09
N ALA A 165 6.42 14.89 7.98
CA ALA A 165 5.65 14.09 7.04
C ALA A 165 5.59 14.71 5.62
N GLU A 166 6.14 15.91 5.42
CA GLU A 166 6.11 16.61 4.11
C GLU A 166 6.70 15.79 2.95
N PRO A 167 7.82 15.06 3.10
CA PRO A 167 8.33 14.21 2.02
C PRO A 167 7.33 13.12 1.60
N ILE A 168 6.66 12.49 2.56
CA ILE A 168 5.63 11.47 2.30
C ILE A 168 4.45 12.13 1.57
N ARG A 169 3.99 13.29 2.04
CA ARG A 169 2.88 14.03 1.44
C ARG A 169 3.17 14.42 -0.01
N LYS A 170 4.39 14.89 -0.30
CA LYS A 170 4.80 15.29 -1.65
C LYS A 170 4.79 14.10 -2.61
N VAL A 171 5.30 12.94 -2.18
CA VAL A 171 5.30 11.72 -2.99
C VAL A 171 3.89 11.19 -3.22
N LEU A 172 3.05 11.19 -2.19
CA LEU A 172 1.65 10.78 -2.32
C LEU A 172 0.87 11.69 -3.26
N ARG A 173 1.06 13.01 -3.17
CA ARG A 173 0.40 13.97 -4.08
C ARG A 173 0.83 13.74 -5.52
N ALA A 174 2.14 13.63 -5.80
CA ALA A 174 2.63 13.37 -7.15
C ALA A 174 2.09 12.04 -7.72
N SER A 175 1.98 11.01 -6.90
CA SER A 175 1.41 9.73 -7.32
C SER A 175 -0.11 9.80 -7.53
N MET A 176 -0.83 10.57 -6.71
CA MET A 176 -2.25 10.84 -6.91
C MET A 176 -2.51 11.63 -8.20
N ASP A 177 -1.71 12.64 -8.49
CA ASP A 177 -1.85 13.44 -9.72
C ASP A 177 -1.71 12.54 -10.95
N ASN A 178 -0.73 11.63 -10.93
CA ASN A 178 -0.57 10.61 -11.97
C ASN A 178 -1.81 9.69 -12.05
N SER A 179 -2.33 9.20 -10.92
CA SER A 179 -3.46 8.27 -10.92
C SER A 179 -4.77 8.93 -11.39
N LEU A 180 -4.93 10.23 -11.11
CA LEU A 180 -6.04 11.04 -11.59
C LEU A 180 -5.92 11.33 -13.09
N GLU A 181 -4.72 11.58 -13.60
CA GLU A 181 -4.49 11.78 -15.05
C GLU A 181 -4.95 10.57 -15.88
N TYR A 182 -4.79 9.34 -15.34
CA TYR A 182 -5.30 8.12 -15.99
C TYR A 182 -6.82 7.94 -15.90
N LYS A 183 -7.50 8.57 -14.93
CA LYS A 183 -8.96 8.55 -14.84
C LYS A 183 -9.51 9.73 -15.62
N SER A 184 -9.79 9.53 -16.90
CA SER A 184 -10.49 10.54 -17.71
C SER A 184 -11.78 10.98 -17.01
N ASP A 185 -11.93 12.27 -16.74
CA ASP A 185 -13.15 12.81 -16.17
C ASP A 185 -14.35 12.40 -17.03
N LYS A 186 -15.41 11.93 -16.36
CA LYS A 186 -16.66 11.56 -17.01
C LYS A 186 -17.76 12.54 -16.62
N ILE A 187 -18.52 12.98 -17.61
CA ILE A 187 -19.66 13.88 -17.44
C ILE A 187 -20.92 13.02 -17.38
N ALA A 188 -21.65 13.11 -16.27
CA ALA A 188 -22.96 12.51 -16.13
C ALA A 188 -24.04 13.46 -16.66
N ILE A 189 -24.84 12.99 -17.61
CA ILE A 189 -26.01 13.71 -18.12
C ILE A 189 -27.23 13.27 -17.32
N TRP A 190 -27.88 14.22 -16.68
CA TRP A 190 -29.10 14.02 -15.91
C TRP A 190 -30.28 14.63 -16.65
N LEU A 191 -31.40 13.91 -16.69
CA LEU A 191 -32.66 14.41 -17.24
C LEU A 191 -33.75 14.38 -16.16
N PRO A 192 -34.68 15.34 -16.17
CA PRO A 192 -35.85 15.27 -15.34
C PRO A 192 -36.77 14.14 -15.81
N THR A 193 -37.37 13.40 -14.89
CA THR A 193 -38.39 12.41 -15.20
C THR A 193 -39.77 13.07 -15.25
N SER A 194 -40.62 12.64 -16.18
CA SER A 194 -42.00 13.12 -16.34
C SER A 194 -42.97 12.52 -15.30
N GLN A 195 -42.46 12.03 -14.16
CA GLN A 195 -43.28 11.45 -13.11
C GLN A 195 -43.91 12.55 -12.24
N SER A 196 -44.98 12.20 -11.52
CA SER A 196 -45.70 13.11 -10.61
C SER A 196 -44.84 13.67 -9.47
N THR A 197 -43.67 13.08 -9.21
CA THR A 197 -42.65 13.64 -8.33
C THR A 197 -41.44 14.06 -9.16
N PRO A 198 -40.96 15.32 -9.04
CA PRO A 198 -39.79 15.76 -9.78
C PRO A 198 -38.57 14.98 -9.29
N ARG A 199 -38.08 14.05 -10.12
CA ARG A 199 -36.85 13.29 -9.87
C ARG A 199 -35.92 13.43 -11.07
N TRP A 200 -34.63 13.49 -10.79
CA TRP A 200 -33.60 13.50 -11.82
C TRP A 200 -33.10 12.08 -12.03
N GLN A 201 -33.01 11.65 -13.29
CA GLN A 201 -32.49 10.35 -13.66
C GLN A 201 -31.22 10.51 -14.49
N ARG A 202 -30.16 9.76 -14.12
CA ARG A 202 -28.91 9.69 -14.87
C ARG A 202 -29.19 9.00 -16.21
N LYS A 203 -29.11 9.74 -17.32
CA LYS A 203 -29.33 9.22 -18.68
C LYS A 203 -28.10 8.50 -19.22
N SER A 204 -26.93 9.12 -19.07
CA SER A 204 -25.68 8.57 -19.61
C SER A 204 -24.48 9.14 -18.90
N LEU A 205 -23.40 8.36 -18.83
CA LEU A 205 -22.08 8.79 -18.39
C LEU A 205 -21.17 8.85 -19.62
N ARG A 206 -20.64 10.02 -19.97
CA ARG A 206 -19.82 10.25 -21.18
C ARG A 206 -18.41 10.67 -20.80
N ALA A 207 -17.43 10.40 -21.63
CA ALA A 207 -16.10 11.00 -21.46
C ALA A 207 -16.21 12.52 -21.59
N SER A 208 -15.47 13.24 -20.75
CA SER A 208 -15.35 14.70 -20.87
C SER A 208 -14.74 15.05 -22.22
N ARG A 209 -15.33 16.04 -22.91
CA ARG A 209 -14.82 16.56 -24.17
C ARG A 209 -13.76 17.61 -23.86
N ASP A 210 -12.57 17.47 -24.42
CA ASP A 210 -11.51 18.48 -24.26
C ASP A 210 -12.00 19.83 -24.83
N ALA A 211 -11.88 20.89 -24.03
CA ALA A 211 -12.25 22.25 -24.41
C ALA A 211 -11.55 22.70 -25.69
N LYS A 212 -10.35 22.20 -25.98
CA LYS A 212 -9.62 22.49 -27.23
C LYS A 212 -10.33 21.98 -28.49
N THR A 213 -11.23 21.00 -28.35
CA THR A 213 -12.03 20.49 -29.47
C THR A 213 -13.28 21.33 -29.73
N LEU A 214 -13.57 22.32 -28.89
CA LEU A 214 -14.63 23.29 -29.12
C LEU A 214 -14.02 24.49 -29.86
N ALA A 215 -14.21 24.53 -31.17
CA ALA A 215 -13.98 25.75 -31.94
C ALA A 215 -15.14 26.70 -31.65
N ILE A 216 -14.88 27.70 -30.81
CA ILE A 216 -15.76 28.85 -30.61
C ILE A 216 -15.09 30.00 -31.34
N ASP A 217 -15.86 30.75 -32.13
CA ASP A 217 -15.32 31.94 -32.79
C ASP A 217 -14.68 32.83 -31.73
N PRO A 218 -13.46 33.35 -31.98
CA PRO A 218 -12.86 34.31 -31.08
C PRO A 218 -13.85 35.47 -30.95
N GLN A 219 -14.30 35.74 -29.72
CA GLN A 219 -15.13 36.90 -29.43
C GLN A 219 -14.48 38.12 -30.10
N ASP A 220 -15.20 38.73 -31.03
CA ASP A 220 -14.91 40.07 -31.54
C ASP A 220 -14.71 40.98 -30.33
N ARG A 221 -13.44 41.24 -29.99
CA ARG A 221 -13.11 42.26 -29.02
C ARG A 221 -13.26 43.61 -29.74
N PRO A 222 -14.09 44.53 -29.23
CA PRO A 222 -14.01 45.92 -29.67
C PRO A 222 -12.65 46.53 -29.34
#